data_AF-A0A3R9TB48-F1
#
_entry.id   AF-A0A3R9TB48-F1
#
_cell.length_a   1.000
_cell.length_b   1.000
_cell.length_c   1.000
_cell.angle_alpha   90.00
_cell.angle_beta   90.00
_cell.angle_gamma   90.00
#
_symmetry.space_group_name_H-M   'P 1'
#
loop_
_entity.id
_entity.type
_entity.pdbx_description
1 polymer ?
#
loop_
_entity_poly.entity_id
_entity_poly.type
_entity_poly.pdbx_seq_one_letter_code
_entity_poly.pdbx_strand_id
1 'polypeptide(L)'
;MKKTFDLYQTAQVLLASTSFLLAMSTHAYTWKLDDISTSTKYTVEPHFFYIGKGAEWQNIQFSSDYSTENDTTVLVKYDDKLIYNTTLNGDGQFKFNIPASQSGFHRLDFIIQQYAKPTTLNQTKETFCTEDIDHLTYLSNSQLDFTPVRNEYRLKDLPDALFNPQARRPTPFVGILKYNRKEITEASMLGRLVSSWSSVTPIEWVDSGQTNLNPETNFIIEVIRSASPLKGGALVQIAKPAEGVPTLSITYHTPQELTAAINGLINPTYVQQLDTGSAIFPTTISAPAWAQFKK
;
A
#
# COMPACT_ATOMS: atom_id res chain seq x y z
N MET A 1 -53.07 49.80 -8.20
CA MET A 1 -51.60 49.90 -8.27
C MET A 1 -51.00 48.60 -7.76
N LYS A 2 -50.06 48.03 -8.51
CA LYS A 2 -49.54 46.66 -8.37
C LYS A 2 -48.71 46.49 -7.10
N LYS A 3 -48.97 45.41 -6.35
CA LYS A 3 -48.13 44.93 -5.25
C LYS A 3 -46.83 44.35 -5.83
N THR A 4 -45.70 44.97 -5.51
CA THR A 4 -44.37 44.41 -5.74
C THR A 4 -44.05 43.46 -4.59
N PHE A 5 -44.00 42.16 -4.89
CA PHE A 5 -43.46 41.16 -3.98
C PHE A 5 -41.94 41.26 -3.96
N ASP A 6 -41.38 41.30 -2.76
CA ASP A 6 -39.97 41.50 -2.48
C ASP A 6 -39.18 40.21 -2.81
N LEU A 7 -38.88 40.04 -4.10
CA LEU A 7 -38.16 38.89 -4.68
C LEU A 7 -36.68 38.79 -4.22
N TYR A 8 -36.17 39.77 -3.48
CA TYR A 8 -34.78 39.80 -3.04
C TYR A 8 -34.51 39.02 -1.74
N GLN A 9 -35.51 38.85 -0.86
CA GLN A 9 -35.32 38.12 0.39
C GLN A 9 -35.43 36.60 0.22
N THR A 10 -36.17 36.11 -0.78
CA THR A 10 -36.29 34.66 -1.06
C THR A 10 -35.11 34.11 -1.87
N ALA A 11 -34.35 34.95 -2.56
CA ALA A 11 -33.16 34.54 -3.30
C ALA A 11 -31.94 34.29 -2.40
N GLN A 12 -31.87 34.90 -1.21
CA GLN A 12 -30.73 34.72 -0.29
C GLN A 12 -30.85 33.47 0.60
N VAL A 13 -32.05 32.89 0.75
CA VAL A 13 -32.25 31.66 1.53
C VAL A 13 -32.02 30.39 0.68
N LEU A 14 -32.02 30.49 -0.65
CA LEU A 14 -31.74 29.34 -1.53
C LEU A 14 -30.24 29.11 -1.85
N LEU A 15 -29.35 30.03 -1.46
CA LEU A 15 -27.90 29.90 -1.68
C LEU A 15 -27.13 29.34 -0.47
N ALA A 16 -27.80 29.06 0.64
CA ALA A 16 -27.19 28.51 1.85
C ALA A 16 -27.31 26.98 1.97
N SER A 17 -27.90 26.29 0.99
CA SER A 17 -28.32 24.88 1.11
C SER A 17 -27.54 23.91 0.21
N THR A 18 -26.55 24.37 -0.54
CA THR A 18 -25.79 23.55 -1.50
C THR A 18 -24.36 23.24 -1.09
N SER A 19 -23.98 23.53 0.16
CA SER A 19 -22.76 23.00 0.76
C SER A 19 -22.97 21.56 1.25
N PHE A 20 -23.59 20.71 0.44
CA PHE A 20 -23.28 19.28 0.53
C PHE A 20 -21.85 19.16 0.01
N LEU A 21 -20.91 19.22 0.96
CA LEU A 21 -19.61 18.61 0.83
C LEU A 21 -19.88 17.20 0.28
N LEU A 22 -19.70 17.05 -1.03
CA LEU A 22 -19.22 15.81 -1.59
C LEU A 22 -17.90 15.56 -0.85
N ALA A 23 -18.01 14.90 0.31
CA ALA A 23 -16.95 14.05 0.80
C ALA A 23 -16.75 13.06 -0.34
N MET A 24 -15.84 13.40 -1.25
CA MET A 24 -15.27 12.38 -2.12
C MET A 24 -14.78 11.33 -1.14
N SER A 25 -15.43 10.18 -1.16
CA SER A 25 -14.87 8.95 -0.62
C SER A 25 -13.61 8.70 -1.44
N THR A 26 -12.54 9.43 -1.11
CA THR A 26 -11.19 9.03 -1.44
C THR A 26 -11.09 7.64 -0.88
N HIS A 27 -11.03 6.64 -1.75
CA HIS A 27 -10.89 5.24 -1.34
C HIS A 27 -9.61 5.17 -0.52
N ALA A 28 -9.75 5.22 0.81
CA ALA A 28 -8.64 5.06 1.71
C ALA A 28 -8.17 3.62 1.52
N TYR A 29 -6.89 3.47 1.19
CA TYR A 29 -6.28 2.16 1.15
C TYR A 29 -6.08 1.72 2.59
N THR A 30 -6.40 0.47 2.89
CA THR A 30 -6.30 -0.07 4.25
C THR A 30 -5.16 -1.08 4.32
N TRP A 31 -4.30 -0.93 5.33
CA TRP A 31 -3.30 -1.90 5.72
C TRP A 31 -3.70 -2.52 7.07
N LYS A 32 -3.90 -3.83 7.11
CA LYS A 32 -4.21 -4.53 8.36
C LYS A 32 -2.94 -4.79 9.16
N LEU A 33 -3.03 -4.53 10.45
CA LEU A 33 -2.00 -4.85 11.43
C LEU A 33 -2.45 -6.06 12.26
N ASP A 34 -1.48 -6.71 12.89
CA ASP A 34 -1.76 -7.85 13.76
C ASP A 34 -2.39 -7.35 15.08
N ASP A 35 -3.22 -8.19 15.71
CA ASP A 35 -3.87 -7.83 16.98
C ASP A 35 -2.87 -7.90 18.14
N ILE A 36 -3.05 -7.06 19.15
CA ILE A 36 -2.21 -7.04 20.36
C ILE A 36 -3.02 -7.59 21.53
N SER A 37 -2.46 -8.56 22.25
CA SER A 37 -3.01 -9.08 23.50
C SER A 37 -1.91 -9.14 24.55
N THR A 38 -2.13 -8.51 25.69
CA THR A 38 -1.15 -8.49 26.77
C THR A 38 -1.79 -8.49 28.15
N SER A 39 -1.20 -9.28 29.05
CA SER A 39 -1.51 -9.29 30.48
C SER A 39 -0.43 -8.61 31.33
N THR A 40 0.64 -8.11 30.69
CA THR A 40 1.81 -7.60 31.43
C THR A 40 1.67 -6.11 31.74
N LYS A 41 2.28 -5.70 32.87
CA LYS A 41 2.30 -4.29 33.30
C LYS A 41 2.93 -3.34 32.28
N TYR A 42 3.88 -3.84 31.49
CA TYR A 42 4.61 -3.07 30.49
C TYR A 42 4.88 -3.94 29.26
N THR A 43 4.32 -3.58 28.12
CA THR A 43 4.54 -4.25 26.83
C THR A 43 5.02 -3.24 25.80
N VAL A 44 5.93 -3.67 24.94
CA VAL A 44 6.30 -2.94 23.73
C VAL A 44 6.06 -3.87 22.55
N GLU A 45 5.06 -3.53 21.73
CA GLU A 45 4.69 -4.33 20.57
C GLU A 45 4.99 -3.54 19.27
N PRO A 46 5.97 -3.98 18.46
CA PRO A 46 6.34 -3.30 17.22
C PRO A 46 5.52 -3.81 16.03
N HIS A 47 4.85 -2.90 15.34
CA HIS A 47 4.14 -3.14 14.10
C HIS A 47 4.90 -2.54 12.92
N PHE A 48 5.14 -3.34 11.88
CA PHE A 48 5.86 -2.91 10.68
C PHE A 48 4.92 -2.80 9.49
N PHE A 49 5.14 -1.77 8.68
CA PHE A 49 4.50 -1.62 7.37
C PHE A 49 5.51 -1.08 6.36
N TYR A 50 5.20 -1.28 5.07
CA TYR A 50 6.12 -0.93 4.00
C TYR A 50 5.43 -0.07 2.95
N ILE A 51 6.04 1.07 2.64
CA ILE A 51 5.65 1.98 1.56
C ILE A 51 6.53 1.68 0.36
N GLY A 52 5.91 1.29 -0.76
CA GLY A 52 6.62 0.90 -1.99
C GLY A 52 7.56 1.99 -2.53
N LYS A 53 8.67 1.59 -3.15
CA LYS A 53 9.69 2.50 -3.71
C LYS A 53 9.08 3.58 -4.60
N GLY A 54 9.41 4.85 -4.36
CA GLY A 54 8.91 5.98 -5.13
C GLY A 54 7.44 6.35 -4.85
N ALA A 55 6.79 5.71 -3.88
CA ALA A 55 5.49 6.12 -3.36
C ALA A 55 5.65 6.84 -2.01
N GLU A 56 4.62 7.61 -1.68
CA GLU A 56 4.44 8.28 -0.39
C GLU A 56 3.04 7.95 0.13
N TRP A 57 2.87 7.89 1.44
CA TRP A 57 1.54 7.82 2.05
C TRP A 57 1.22 9.14 2.74
N GLN A 58 0.02 9.64 2.48
CA GLN A 58 -0.55 10.84 3.07
C GLN A 58 -1.83 10.50 3.83
N ASN A 59 -2.27 11.39 4.70
CA ASN A 59 -3.51 11.24 5.49
C ASN A 59 -3.59 9.89 6.20
N ILE A 60 -2.45 9.42 6.73
CA ILE A 60 -2.37 8.12 7.41
C ILE A 60 -3.11 8.21 8.74
N GLN A 61 -4.08 7.34 8.96
CA GLN A 61 -4.82 7.24 10.21
C GLN A 61 -4.78 5.80 10.72
N PHE A 62 -4.35 5.63 11.96
CA PHE A 62 -4.50 4.37 12.67
C PHE A 62 -5.87 4.32 13.34
N SER A 63 -6.48 3.13 13.35
CA SER A 63 -7.65 2.81 14.16
C SER A 63 -7.53 1.39 14.74
N SER A 64 -8.10 1.20 15.93
CA SER A 64 -8.24 -0.11 16.58
C SER A 64 -9.40 -0.09 17.55
N ASP A 65 -10.07 -1.24 17.67
CA ASP A 65 -10.92 -1.55 18.82
C ASP A 65 -10.02 -1.85 20.02
N TYR A 66 -10.50 -1.56 21.23
CA TYR A 66 -9.83 -1.94 22.47
C TYR A 66 -10.79 -2.53 23.48
N SER A 67 -10.28 -3.42 24.31
CA SER A 67 -10.92 -3.96 25.51
C SER A 67 -9.90 -4.04 26.64
N THR A 68 -10.17 -3.38 27.76
CA THR A 68 -9.22 -3.23 28.87
C THR A 68 -9.93 -3.47 30.19
N GLU A 69 -9.34 -4.30 31.05
CA GLU A 69 -9.89 -4.57 32.39
C GLU A 69 -9.65 -3.41 33.38
N ASN A 70 -8.67 -2.54 33.10
CA ASN A 70 -8.31 -1.42 33.94
C ASN A 70 -7.77 -0.24 33.12
N ASP A 71 -7.55 0.91 33.78
CA ASP A 71 -6.93 2.09 33.17
C ASP A 71 -5.56 1.73 32.58
N THR A 72 -5.48 1.75 31.24
CA THR A 72 -4.30 1.35 30.49
C THR A 72 -3.77 2.53 29.70
N THR A 73 -2.53 2.94 29.96
CA THR A 73 -1.87 3.98 29.16
C THR A 73 -1.29 3.36 27.90
N VAL A 74 -1.62 3.93 26.75
CA VAL A 74 -1.08 3.56 25.44
C VAL A 74 -0.28 4.72 24.89
N LEU A 75 1.00 4.49 24.66
CA LEU A 75 1.89 5.41 23.96
C LEU A 75 2.26 4.80 22.62
N VAL A 76 2.25 5.59 21.55
CA VAL A 76 2.65 5.12 20.23
C VAL A 76 3.82 5.93 19.72
N LYS A 77 4.90 5.25 19.38
CA LYS A 77 6.02 5.83 18.65
C LYS A 77 5.93 5.48 17.18
N TYR A 78 6.27 6.43 16.33
CA TYR A 78 6.43 6.26 14.90
C TYR A 78 7.88 6.58 14.52
N ASP A 79 8.59 5.60 13.98
CA ASP A 79 10.03 5.68 13.69
C ASP A 79 10.82 6.36 14.83
N ASP A 80 10.68 5.78 16.03
CA ASP A 80 11.28 6.23 17.31
C ASP A 80 10.76 7.56 17.89
N LYS A 81 9.80 8.25 17.25
CA LYS A 81 9.21 9.51 17.73
C LYS A 81 7.83 9.28 18.35
N LEU A 82 7.61 9.74 19.58
CA LEU A 82 6.28 9.67 20.21
C LEU A 82 5.27 10.54 19.43
N ILE A 83 4.19 9.93 18.95
CA ILE A 83 3.14 10.62 18.16
C ILE A 83 1.76 10.57 18.80
N TYR A 84 1.53 9.66 19.75
CA TYR A 84 0.23 9.50 20.39
C TYR A 84 0.38 9.04 21.83
N ASN A 85 -0.54 9.51 22.68
CA ASN A 85 -0.67 9.16 24.09
C ASN A 85 -2.14 9.22 24.49
N THR A 86 -2.66 8.12 25.06
CA THR A 86 -4.01 8.09 25.62
C THR A 86 -4.09 7.13 26.81
N THR A 87 -5.18 7.23 27.57
CA THR A 87 -5.57 6.24 28.56
C THR A 87 -6.87 5.58 28.12
N LEU A 88 -6.90 4.25 28.13
CA LEU A 88 -8.02 3.40 27.76
C LEU A 88 -8.64 2.80 29.03
N ASN A 89 -9.97 2.65 29.05
CA ASN A 89 -10.71 1.97 30.10
C ASN A 89 -11.97 1.35 29.50
N GLY A 90 -12.27 0.10 29.86
CA GLY A 90 -13.40 -0.67 29.36
C GLY A 90 -13.20 -1.02 27.89
N ASP A 91 -14.28 -0.93 27.12
CA ASP A 91 -14.30 -1.23 25.69
C ASP A 91 -14.53 0.04 24.87
N GLY A 92 -13.91 0.11 23.69
CA GLY A 92 -14.13 1.24 22.79
C GLY A 92 -13.27 1.19 21.53
N GLN A 93 -13.12 2.36 20.91
CA GLN A 93 -12.28 2.56 19.74
C GLN A 93 -11.39 3.78 19.95
N PHE A 94 -10.17 3.69 19.45
CA PHE A 94 -9.29 4.85 19.38
C PHE A 94 -8.68 5.00 17.99
N LYS A 95 -8.38 6.24 17.65
CA LYS A 95 -7.82 6.62 16.35
C LYS A 95 -6.87 7.79 16.50
N PHE A 96 -5.84 7.82 15.67
CA PHE A 96 -4.88 8.91 15.62
C PHE A 96 -4.24 9.03 14.24
N ASN A 97 -3.77 10.23 13.92
CA ASN A 97 -3.10 10.50 12.65
C ASN A 97 -1.60 10.23 12.76
N ILE A 98 -1.01 9.70 11.68
CA ILE A 98 0.42 9.48 11.54
C ILE A 98 0.95 10.49 10.49
N PRO A 99 2.15 11.08 10.70
CA PRO A 99 2.76 11.97 9.72
C PRO A 99 2.91 11.34 8.33
N ALA A 100 2.84 12.16 7.28
CA ALA A 100 3.10 11.70 5.92
C ALA A 100 4.49 11.08 5.79
N SER A 101 4.59 10.03 4.99
CA SER A 101 5.74 9.13 5.01
C SER A 101 6.19 8.73 3.61
N GLN A 102 7.50 8.60 3.48
CA GLN A 102 8.20 8.32 2.22
C GLN A 102 8.30 6.81 1.97
N SER A 103 8.85 6.40 0.83
CA SER A 103 9.06 4.97 0.57
C SER A 103 10.05 4.34 1.55
N GLY A 104 9.77 3.12 2.02
CA GLY A 104 10.61 2.40 2.95
C GLY A 104 9.83 1.54 3.95
N PHE A 105 10.57 0.87 4.82
CA PHE A 105 9.99 0.20 5.99
C PHE A 105 9.83 1.22 7.11
N HIS A 106 8.66 1.18 7.74
CA HIS A 106 8.30 2.03 8.86
C HIS A 106 7.82 1.20 10.04
N ARG A 107 7.96 1.76 11.25
CA ARG A 107 7.64 1.06 12.50
C ARG A 107 6.72 1.90 13.39
N LEU A 108 5.69 1.25 13.91
CA LEU A 108 4.86 1.74 15.01
C LEU A 108 5.15 0.91 16.26
N ASP A 109 5.64 1.53 17.32
CA ASP A 109 5.83 0.84 18.60
C ASP A 109 4.69 1.21 19.54
N PHE A 110 3.86 0.23 19.89
CA PHE A 110 2.81 0.34 20.89
C PHE A 110 3.39 0.01 22.26
N ILE A 111 3.51 1.02 23.11
CA ILE A 111 3.95 0.87 24.50
C ILE A 111 2.70 0.90 25.38
N ILE A 112 2.37 -0.25 25.95
CA ILE A 112 1.15 -0.46 26.75
C ILE A 112 1.57 -0.57 28.22
N GLN A 113 0.95 0.24 29.07
CA GLN A 113 1.24 0.31 30.50
C GLN A 113 -0.05 0.12 31.32
N GLN A 114 -0.09 -0.91 32.15
CA GLN A 114 -1.30 -1.36 32.87
C GLN A 114 -1.09 -1.36 34.38
N TYR A 115 -0.64 -0.24 34.94
CA TYR A 115 -0.40 -0.16 36.38
C TYR A 115 -1.72 -0.17 37.16
N ALA A 116 -1.86 -1.08 38.11
CA ALA A 116 -2.99 -1.07 39.03
C ALA A 116 -3.06 0.29 39.74
N LYS A 117 -4.28 0.86 39.82
CA LYS A 117 -4.52 2.05 40.65
C LYS A 117 -4.14 1.72 42.09
N PRO A 118 -3.38 2.59 42.79
CA PRO A 118 -3.12 2.41 44.21
C PRO A 118 -4.45 2.29 44.95
N THR A 119 -4.68 1.14 45.59
CA THR A 119 -5.97 0.82 46.22
C THR A 119 -6.29 1.72 47.41
N THR A 120 -5.30 2.40 48.02
CA THR A 120 -5.47 3.53 48.96
C THR A 120 -4.18 4.36 49.11
N LEU A 121 -4.30 5.63 49.54
CA LEU A 121 -3.19 6.49 49.98
C LEU A 121 -2.48 6.00 51.26
N ASN A 122 -3.05 5.00 51.94
CA ASN A 122 -2.58 4.42 53.20
C ASN A 122 -2.19 2.94 53.03
N GLN A 123 -1.34 2.62 52.05
CA GLN A 123 -0.72 1.30 52.02
C GLN A 123 0.18 1.15 53.26
N THR A 124 -0.30 0.39 54.24
CA THR A 124 0.52 -0.07 55.37
C THR A 124 1.55 -1.08 54.85
N LYS A 125 2.66 -1.26 55.56
CA LYS A 125 3.73 -2.23 55.22
C LYS A 125 3.24 -3.66 54.92
N GLU A 126 2.01 -3.99 55.29
CA GLU A 126 1.37 -5.30 55.16
C GLU A 126 0.78 -5.57 53.77
N THR A 127 0.45 -4.54 52.98
CA THR A 127 -0.13 -4.70 51.62
C THR A 127 0.88 -4.45 50.49
N PHE A 128 2.14 -4.17 50.82
CA PHE A 128 3.19 -3.90 49.82
C PHE A 128 3.60 -5.14 49.01
N CYS A 129 3.25 -6.35 49.50
CA CYS A 129 3.58 -7.62 48.89
C CYS A 129 2.38 -8.33 48.26
N THR A 130 1.20 -7.68 48.15
CA THR A 130 0.13 -8.23 47.32
C THR A 130 0.51 -8.04 45.87
N GLU A 131 0.77 -9.14 45.18
CA GLU A 131 1.01 -9.15 43.74
C GLU A 131 -0.22 -8.51 43.05
N ASP A 132 0.00 -7.44 42.29
CA ASP A 132 -1.08 -6.84 41.51
C ASP A 132 -1.61 -7.90 40.55
N ILE A 133 -2.93 -7.96 40.41
CA ILE A 133 -3.57 -8.83 39.43
C ILE A 133 -3.12 -8.38 38.04
N ASP A 134 -2.60 -9.30 37.25
CA ASP A 134 -2.34 -9.06 35.83
C ASP A 134 -3.66 -8.69 35.15
N HIS A 135 -3.69 -7.50 34.56
CA HIS A 135 -4.85 -7.01 33.82
C HIS A 135 -4.68 -7.32 32.34
N LEU A 136 -5.76 -7.74 31.70
CA LEU A 136 -5.75 -7.95 30.26
C LEU A 136 -6.12 -6.67 29.49
N THR A 137 -5.34 -6.44 28.44
CA THR A 137 -5.62 -5.47 27.38
C THR A 137 -5.56 -6.15 26.02
N TYR A 138 -6.60 -5.92 25.23
CA TYR A 138 -6.70 -6.33 23.84
C TYR A 138 -6.82 -5.11 22.94
N LEU A 139 -6.02 -5.05 21.88
CA LEU A 139 -6.19 -4.15 20.76
C LEU A 139 -6.49 -5.00 19.53
N SER A 140 -7.69 -4.89 18.97
CA SER A 140 -8.18 -5.74 17.88
C SER A 140 -8.62 -4.95 16.66
N ASN A 141 -8.61 -5.60 15.50
CA ASN A 141 -8.99 -4.98 14.23
C ASN A 141 -8.12 -3.75 13.91
N SER A 142 -6.84 -3.81 14.29
CA SER A 142 -5.89 -2.72 14.07
C SER A 142 -5.64 -2.51 12.57
N GLN A 143 -5.77 -1.27 12.10
CA GLN A 143 -5.53 -0.93 10.70
C GLN A 143 -4.96 0.47 10.49
N LEU A 144 -4.34 0.68 9.33
CA LEU A 144 -3.92 1.98 8.81
C LEU A 144 -4.72 2.29 7.55
N ASP A 145 -5.45 3.39 7.58
CA ASP A 145 -6.09 3.96 6.41
C ASP A 145 -5.22 5.09 5.86
N PHE A 146 -4.95 5.08 4.55
CA PHE A 146 -4.01 6.03 3.95
C PHE A 146 -4.38 6.39 2.51
N THR A 147 -3.84 7.52 2.03
CA THR A 147 -3.87 7.95 0.63
C THR A 147 -2.49 7.72 0.01
N PRO A 148 -2.31 6.74 -0.90
CA PRO A 148 -1.05 6.56 -1.61
C PRO A 148 -0.89 7.64 -2.68
N VAL A 149 0.26 8.29 -2.67
CA VAL A 149 0.67 9.29 -3.67
C VAL A 149 1.92 8.79 -4.37
N ARG A 150 1.90 8.86 -5.70
CA ARG A 150 3.07 8.57 -6.54
C ARG A 150 3.09 9.58 -7.67
N ASN A 151 4.07 10.48 -7.62
CA ASN A 151 4.21 11.54 -8.62
C ASN A 151 4.89 11.02 -9.89
N GLU A 152 5.77 10.03 -9.77
CA GLU A 152 6.56 9.52 -10.88
C GLU A 152 6.59 7.99 -10.88
N TYR A 153 6.56 7.44 -12.10
CA TYR A 153 6.73 6.02 -12.36
C TYR A 153 8.10 5.82 -12.99
N ARG A 154 8.93 5.01 -12.34
CA ARG A 154 10.31 4.75 -12.77
C ARG A 154 10.53 3.25 -12.90
N LEU A 155 11.28 2.83 -13.91
CA LEU A 155 11.54 1.41 -14.15
C LEU A 155 12.35 0.78 -13.00
N LYS A 156 13.28 1.53 -12.38
CA LYS A 156 14.04 1.07 -11.21
C LYS A 156 13.20 0.66 -9.99
N ASP A 157 11.96 1.16 -9.91
CA ASP A 157 11.05 0.93 -8.80
C ASP A 157 10.17 -0.31 -9.03
N LEU A 158 10.39 -1.10 -10.09
CA LEU A 158 9.66 -2.35 -10.29
C LEU A 158 10.03 -3.41 -9.22
N PRO A 159 9.05 -4.20 -8.72
CA PRO A 159 7.62 -4.18 -9.06
C PRO A 159 6.80 -3.15 -8.26
N ASP A 160 7.37 -2.47 -7.27
CA ASP A 160 6.70 -1.47 -6.40
C ASP A 160 5.96 -0.36 -7.17
N ALA A 161 6.44 -0.02 -8.36
CA ALA A 161 5.80 0.93 -9.25
C ALA A 161 4.45 0.45 -9.80
N LEU A 162 4.21 -0.87 -9.89
CA LEU A 162 2.94 -1.44 -10.34
C LEU A 162 2.00 -1.74 -9.16
N PHE A 163 2.54 -2.36 -8.11
CA PHE A 163 1.79 -2.73 -6.91
C PHE A 163 2.76 -2.82 -5.72
N ASN A 164 2.27 -2.73 -4.49
CA ASN A 164 3.11 -2.89 -3.29
C ASN A 164 3.28 -4.40 -2.96
N PRO A 165 4.47 -5.01 -3.17
CA PRO A 165 4.67 -6.44 -2.99
C PRO A 165 4.64 -6.90 -1.52
N GLN A 166 4.78 -5.98 -0.56
CA GLN A 166 4.75 -6.31 0.87
C GLN A 166 3.36 -6.11 1.50
N ALA A 167 2.40 -5.57 0.75
CA ALA A 167 1.07 -5.30 1.29
C ALA A 167 0.36 -6.59 1.71
N ARG A 168 -0.14 -6.59 2.95
CA ARG A 168 -0.99 -7.65 3.50
C ARG A 168 -2.45 -7.27 3.28
N ARG A 169 -3.06 -7.82 2.22
CA ARG A 169 -4.47 -7.58 1.86
C ARG A 169 -5.30 -8.84 2.03
N PRO A 170 -6.60 -8.72 2.34
CA PRO A 170 -7.51 -9.87 2.40
C PRO A 170 -7.81 -10.45 1.02
N THR A 171 -7.70 -9.64 -0.05
CA THR A 171 -7.91 -10.06 -1.44
C THR A 171 -6.60 -10.03 -2.23
N PRO A 172 -6.42 -10.96 -3.20
CA PRO A 172 -5.29 -10.93 -4.12
C PRO A 172 -5.16 -9.61 -4.89
N PHE A 173 -3.95 -9.35 -5.41
CA PHE A 173 -3.80 -8.36 -6.47
C PHE A 173 -4.34 -8.90 -7.79
N VAL A 174 -5.01 -8.08 -8.59
CA VAL A 174 -5.45 -8.44 -9.94
C VAL A 174 -4.52 -7.80 -10.98
N GLY A 175 -3.72 -8.61 -11.67
CA GLY A 175 -2.81 -8.19 -12.73
C GLY A 175 -3.27 -8.67 -14.10
N ILE A 176 -3.42 -7.77 -15.08
CA ILE A 176 -3.80 -8.15 -16.44
C ILE A 176 -2.57 -8.33 -17.33
N LEU A 177 -2.52 -9.43 -18.06
CA LEU A 177 -1.54 -9.70 -19.11
C LEU A 177 -2.17 -9.47 -20.49
N LYS A 178 -1.67 -8.48 -21.22
CA LYS A 178 -2.05 -8.21 -22.62
C LYS A 178 -0.96 -8.66 -23.57
N TYR A 179 -1.26 -9.67 -24.37
CA TYR A 179 -0.35 -10.23 -25.36
C TYR A 179 -1.13 -10.98 -26.43
N ASN A 180 -0.49 -11.27 -27.55
CA ASN A 180 -1.04 -12.11 -28.60
C ASN A 180 -0.95 -13.58 -28.18
N ARG A 181 -2.10 -14.17 -27.80
CA ARG A 181 -2.21 -15.59 -27.40
C ARG A 181 -1.73 -16.60 -28.45
N LYS A 182 -1.66 -16.21 -29.73
CA LYS A 182 -1.13 -17.07 -30.79
C LYS A 182 0.41 -17.12 -30.82
N GLU A 183 1.06 -16.19 -30.13
CA GLU A 183 2.52 -16.06 -30.09
C GLU A 183 3.06 -16.66 -28.78
N ILE A 184 3.55 -17.91 -28.86
CA ILE A 184 4.10 -18.65 -27.71
C ILE A 184 5.26 -17.89 -27.06
N THR A 185 6.03 -17.16 -27.86
CA THR A 185 7.15 -16.34 -27.39
C THR A 185 6.68 -15.28 -26.39
N GLU A 186 5.59 -14.56 -26.69
CA GLU A 186 5.06 -13.51 -25.80
C GLU A 186 4.55 -14.10 -24.49
N ALA A 187 3.79 -15.20 -24.56
CA ALA A 187 3.29 -15.90 -23.38
C ALA A 187 4.43 -16.38 -22.46
N SER A 188 5.45 -17.00 -23.05
CA SER A 188 6.60 -17.55 -22.32
C SER A 188 7.44 -16.45 -21.67
N MET A 189 7.65 -15.35 -22.39
CA MET A 189 8.43 -14.20 -21.91
C MET A 189 7.72 -13.43 -20.81
N LEU A 190 6.40 -13.23 -20.92
CA LEU A 190 5.60 -12.68 -19.82
C LEU A 190 5.58 -13.61 -18.61
N GLY A 191 5.38 -14.91 -18.81
CA GLY A 191 5.45 -15.91 -17.73
C GLY A 191 6.75 -15.84 -16.95
N ARG A 192 7.88 -15.67 -17.64
CA ARG A 192 9.19 -15.48 -17.01
C ARG A 192 9.32 -14.16 -16.24
N LEU A 193 8.77 -13.06 -16.76
CA LEU A 193 8.77 -11.78 -16.05
C LEU A 193 7.95 -11.86 -14.77
N VAL A 194 6.71 -12.32 -14.85
CA VAL A 194 5.80 -12.31 -13.69
C VAL A 194 6.23 -13.30 -12.61
N SER A 195 6.80 -14.44 -12.99
CA SER A 195 7.35 -15.41 -12.03
C SER A 195 8.62 -14.93 -11.33
N SER A 196 9.29 -13.91 -11.86
CA SER A 196 10.45 -13.29 -11.20
C SER A 196 10.08 -12.36 -10.05
N TRP A 197 8.80 -11.97 -9.94
CA TRP A 197 8.33 -11.08 -8.88
C TRP A 197 7.71 -11.89 -7.74
N SER A 198 8.14 -11.59 -6.52
CA SER A 198 7.58 -12.16 -5.29
C SER A 198 6.69 -11.14 -4.57
N SER A 199 5.55 -11.59 -4.05
CA SER A 199 4.61 -10.76 -3.30
C SER A 199 4.07 -11.53 -2.09
N VAL A 200 3.85 -10.83 -0.98
CA VAL A 200 3.26 -11.39 0.25
C VAL A 200 1.81 -11.76 0.02
N THR A 201 1.02 -10.84 -0.54
CA THR A 201 -0.32 -11.14 -1.04
C THR A 201 -0.21 -11.70 -2.47
N PRO A 202 -0.82 -12.86 -2.78
CA PRO A 202 -0.81 -13.44 -4.12
C PRO A 202 -1.32 -12.50 -5.21
N ILE A 203 -0.89 -12.74 -6.45
CA ILE A 203 -1.37 -12.04 -7.63
C ILE A 203 -2.22 -13.02 -8.46
N GLU A 204 -3.46 -12.65 -8.70
CA GLU A 204 -4.35 -13.27 -9.66
C GLU A 204 -4.05 -12.68 -11.05
N TRP A 205 -3.57 -13.53 -11.96
CA TRP A 205 -3.22 -13.16 -13.32
C TRP A 205 -4.40 -13.40 -14.26
N VAL A 206 -4.88 -12.33 -14.89
CA VAL A 206 -5.98 -12.38 -15.86
C VAL A 206 -5.44 -12.09 -17.26
N ASP A 207 -5.80 -12.92 -18.22
CA ASP A 207 -5.42 -12.69 -19.61
C ASP A 207 -6.45 -11.79 -20.31
N SER A 208 -5.95 -10.77 -21.01
CA SER A 208 -6.69 -9.74 -21.78
C SER A 208 -7.80 -10.21 -22.73
N GLY A 209 -7.81 -11.47 -23.16
CA GLY A 209 -8.93 -12.03 -23.93
C GLY A 209 -10.16 -12.42 -23.09
N GLN A 210 -10.17 -12.15 -21.78
CA GLN A 210 -11.38 -12.21 -20.96
C GLN A 210 -12.08 -10.83 -20.98
N THR A 211 -13.30 -10.79 -21.50
CA THR A 211 -14.10 -9.56 -21.67
C THR A 211 -14.72 -9.02 -20.38
N ASN A 212 -14.59 -9.73 -19.26
CA ASN A 212 -15.04 -9.29 -17.95
C ASN A 212 -13.82 -8.88 -17.12
N LEU A 213 -13.29 -7.69 -17.37
CA LEU A 213 -12.37 -7.06 -16.45
C LEU A 213 -13.14 -6.73 -15.17
N ASN A 214 -12.79 -7.39 -14.08
CA ASN A 214 -13.29 -7.05 -12.75
C ASN A 214 -12.90 -5.57 -12.44
N PRO A 215 -13.80 -4.72 -11.91
CA PRO A 215 -13.50 -3.33 -11.55
C PRO A 215 -12.28 -3.11 -10.64
N GLU A 216 -11.73 -4.14 -10.01
CA GLU A 216 -10.58 -4.04 -9.10
C GLU A 216 -9.21 -4.36 -9.73
N THR A 217 -9.03 -4.15 -11.04
CA THR A 217 -7.71 -4.29 -11.67
C THR A 217 -6.69 -3.41 -10.94
N ASN A 218 -5.56 -4.00 -10.51
CA ASN A 218 -4.52 -3.25 -9.81
C ASN A 218 -3.45 -2.72 -10.77
N PHE A 219 -3.08 -3.51 -11.79
CA PHE A 219 -2.07 -3.11 -12.77
C PHE A 219 -2.17 -3.94 -14.06
N ILE A 220 -1.50 -3.47 -15.12
CA ILE A 220 -1.44 -4.11 -16.44
C ILE A 220 0.03 -4.32 -16.83
N ILE A 221 0.31 -5.46 -17.47
CA ILE A 221 1.54 -5.69 -18.23
C ILE A 221 1.13 -6.01 -19.66
N GLU A 222 1.70 -5.29 -20.62
CA GLU A 222 1.38 -5.48 -22.02
C GLU A 222 2.61 -5.59 -22.90
N VAL A 223 2.50 -6.45 -23.91
CA VAL A 223 3.51 -6.62 -24.95
C VAL A 223 2.91 -6.18 -26.27
N ILE A 224 3.61 -5.30 -26.98
CA ILE A 224 3.15 -4.67 -28.21
C ILE A 224 4.15 -4.96 -29.32
N ARG A 225 3.72 -5.72 -30.33
CA ARG A 225 4.54 -5.96 -31.52
C ARG A 225 4.47 -4.77 -32.47
N SER A 226 5.60 -4.09 -32.67
CA SER A 226 5.77 -3.01 -33.63
C SER A 226 5.82 -3.54 -35.06
N ALA A 227 5.07 -2.91 -35.96
CA ALA A 227 5.11 -3.19 -37.39
C ALA A 227 6.45 -2.78 -38.04
N SER A 228 7.13 -1.78 -37.46
CA SER A 228 8.39 -1.23 -37.98
C SER A 228 9.57 -1.52 -37.03
N PRO A 229 10.80 -1.64 -37.55
CA PRO A 229 12.00 -1.79 -36.73
C PRO A 229 12.16 -0.67 -35.72
N LEU A 230 12.49 -1.04 -34.48
CA LEU A 230 12.76 -0.09 -33.40
C LEU A 230 14.24 0.31 -33.40
N LYS A 231 14.52 1.57 -33.04
CA LYS A 231 15.90 2.06 -32.94
C LYS A 231 16.50 1.61 -31.61
N GLY A 232 17.55 0.80 -31.67
CA GLY A 232 18.36 0.46 -30.49
C GLY A 232 17.81 -0.67 -29.60
N GLY A 233 16.65 -1.24 -29.92
CA GLY A 233 16.08 -2.39 -29.23
C GLY A 233 14.62 -2.20 -28.82
N ALA A 234 14.14 -3.00 -27.87
CA ALA A 234 12.79 -2.90 -27.34
C ALA A 234 12.60 -1.60 -26.53
N LEU A 235 11.44 -0.97 -26.64
CA LEU A 235 11.07 0.16 -25.79
C LEU A 235 10.23 -0.35 -24.62
N VAL A 236 10.69 -0.12 -23.40
CA VAL A 236 9.95 -0.44 -22.18
C VAL A 236 9.51 0.85 -21.51
N GLN A 237 8.24 0.91 -21.12
CA GLN A 237 7.64 2.09 -20.48
C GLN A 237 6.76 1.68 -19.32
N ILE A 238 6.80 2.46 -18.24
CA ILE A 238 5.88 2.36 -17.12
C ILE A 238 5.21 3.71 -16.91
N ALA A 239 3.89 3.70 -16.83
CA ALA A 239 3.09 4.89 -16.57
C ALA A 239 1.78 4.53 -15.89
N LYS A 240 1.15 5.51 -15.24
CA LYS A 240 -0.26 5.43 -14.85
C LYS A 240 -1.02 6.55 -15.56
N PRO A 241 -1.97 6.24 -16.45
CA PRO A 241 -2.84 7.25 -17.04
C PRO A 241 -3.74 7.87 -15.95
N ALA A 242 -4.19 9.11 -16.17
CA ALA A 242 -5.03 9.84 -15.20
C ALA A 242 -6.30 9.07 -14.83
N GLU A 243 -6.91 8.40 -15.82
CA GLU A 243 -8.01 7.47 -15.65
C GLU A 243 -7.52 6.06 -16.02
N GLY A 244 -7.00 5.33 -15.03
CA GLY A 244 -6.61 3.94 -15.21
C GLY A 244 -5.59 3.46 -14.17
N VAL A 245 -4.97 2.33 -14.49
CA VAL A 245 -4.08 1.60 -13.60
C VAL A 245 -2.63 1.69 -14.09
N PRO A 246 -1.64 1.57 -13.17
CA PRO A 246 -0.25 1.41 -13.55
C PRO A 246 -0.07 0.34 -14.62
N THR A 247 0.59 0.69 -15.72
CA THR A 247 0.80 -0.17 -16.88
C THR A 247 2.27 -0.22 -17.23
N LEU A 248 2.81 -1.44 -17.35
CA LEU A 248 4.12 -1.72 -17.93
C LEU A 248 3.95 -2.18 -19.38
N SER A 249 4.41 -1.37 -20.32
CA SER A 249 4.32 -1.66 -21.76
C SER A 249 5.70 -2.02 -22.32
N ILE A 250 5.78 -3.13 -23.04
CA ILE A 250 7.00 -3.62 -23.71
C ILE A 250 6.73 -3.65 -25.21
N THR A 251 7.26 -2.66 -25.92
CA THR A 251 7.15 -2.58 -27.38
C THR A 251 8.39 -3.21 -28.03
N TYR A 252 8.18 -4.16 -28.94
CA TYR A 252 9.24 -4.93 -29.58
C TYR A 252 8.95 -5.16 -31.06
N HIS A 253 9.97 -5.34 -31.89
CA HIS A 253 9.83 -5.71 -33.31
C HIS A 253 10.25 -7.16 -33.57
N THR A 254 11.37 -7.59 -32.97
CA THR A 254 11.91 -8.96 -33.13
C THR A 254 11.84 -9.78 -31.84
N PRO A 255 11.69 -11.12 -31.90
CA PRO A 255 11.67 -11.97 -30.69
C PRO A 255 12.89 -11.80 -29.78
N GLN A 256 14.05 -11.49 -30.35
CA GLN A 256 15.29 -11.24 -29.64
C GLN A 256 15.21 -9.96 -28.79
N GLU A 257 14.58 -8.91 -29.31
CA GLU A 257 14.33 -7.66 -28.56
C GLU A 257 13.44 -7.93 -27.35
N LEU A 258 12.36 -8.71 -27.52
CA LEU A 258 11.48 -9.08 -26.41
C LEU A 258 12.23 -9.87 -25.33
N THR A 259 13.04 -10.85 -25.75
CA THR A 259 13.83 -11.67 -24.83
C THR A 259 14.84 -10.81 -24.04
N ALA A 260 15.52 -9.89 -24.71
CA ALA A 260 16.47 -8.98 -24.08
C ALA A 260 15.78 -7.99 -23.13
N ALA A 261 14.59 -7.48 -23.49
CA ALA A 261 13.77 -6.64 -22.63
C ALA A 261 13.42 -7.34 -21.32
N ILE A 262 12.91 -8.59 -21.42
CA ILE A 262 12.59 -9.38 -20.22
C ILE A 262 13.86 -9.64 -19.41
N ASN A 263 14.96 -10.06 -20.04
CA ASN A 263 16.24 -10.26 -19.34
C ASN A 263 16.68 -9.02 -18.55
N GLY A 264 16.53 -7.84 -19.15
CA GLY A 264 16.82 -6.57 -18.51
C GLY A 264 15.90 -6.33 -17.31
N LEU A 265 14.58 -6.52 -17.48
CA LEU A 265 13.58 -6.29 -16.43
C LEU A 265 13.70 -7.24 -15.23
N ILE A 266 14.18 -8.47 -15.44
CA ILE A 266 14.41 -9.42 -14.35
C ILE A 266 15.84 -9.34 -13.78
N ASN A 267 16.68 -8.44 -14.29
CA ASN A 267 18.03 -8.22 -13.80
C ASN A 267 18.06 -7.00 -12.87
N PRO A 268 18.13 -7.19 -11.54
CA PRO A 268 18.07 -6.08 -10.58
C PRO A 268 19.16 -5.03 -10.81
N THR A 269 20.38 -5.45 -11.17
CA THR A 269 21.50 -4.54 -11.41
C THR A 269 21.29 -3.67 -12.64
N TYR A 270 20.60 -4.19 -13.66
CA TYR A 270 20.27 -3.42 -14.86
C TYR A 270 19.11 -2.46 -14.57
N VAL A 271 18.03 -2.96 -13.98
CA VAL A 271 16.83 -2.17 -13.66
C VAL A 271 17.16 -1.00 -12.73
N GLN A 272 18.03 -1.18 -11.74
CA GLN A 272 18.44 -0.11 -10.82
C GLN A 272 19.08 1.11 -11.50
N GLN A 273 19.60 0.97 -12.72
CA GLN A 273 20.19 2.07 -13.49
C GLN A 273 19.15 2.91 -14.23
N LEU A 274 17.89 2.45 -14.29
CA LEU A 274 16.82 3.05 -15.08
C LEU A 274 15.94 3.97 -14.22
N ASP A 275 16.42 5.19 -13.98
CA ASP A 275 15.72 6.21 -13.17
C ASP A 275 14.55 6.89 -13.90
N THR A 276 14.19 6.42 -15.08
CA THR A 276 13.15 6.99 -15.93
C THR A 276 11.95 6.06 -16.04
N GLY A 277 10.78 6.63 -16.38
CA GLY A 277 9.58 5.84 -16.71
C GLY A 277 9.65 5.16 -18.08
N SER A 278 10.68 5.41 -18.89
CA SER A 278 10.88 4.71 -20.16
C SER A 278 12.35 4.56 -20.51
N ALA A 279 12.70 3.44 -21.14
CA ALA A 279 14.06 3.17 -21.60
C ALA A 279 14.07 2.22 -22.81
N ILE A 280 15.13 2.31 -23.61
CA ILE A 280 15.40 1.38 -24.71
C ILE A 280 16.30 0.27 -24.18
N PHE A 281 15.89 -0.97 -24.37
CA PHE A 281 16.60 -2.17 -23.92
C PHE A 281 17.34 -2.77 -25.13
N PRO A 282 18.69 -2.72 -25.15
CA PRO A 282 19.47 -3.28 -26.24
C PRO A 282 19.29 -4.79 -26.37
N THR A 283 19.44 -5.32 -27.58
CA THR A 283 19.33 -6.75 -27.88
C THR A 283 20.45 -7.60 -27.27
N THR A 284 21.48 -6.97 -26.72
CA THR A 284 22.67 -7.62 -26.14
C THR A 284 22.53 -7.96 -24.66
N ILE A 285 21.41 -7.62 -24.01
CA ILE A 285 21.20 -7.91 -22.59
C ILE A 285 21.08 -9.43 -22.38
N SER A 286 22.08 -9.98 -21.71
CA SER A 286 22.15 -11.41 -21.36
C SER A 286 21.18 -11.76 -20.22
N ALA A 287 20.75 -13.01 -20.17
CA ALA A 287 19.96 -13.53 -19.06
C ALA A 287 20.75 -13.41 -17.74
N PRO A 288 20.10 -13.02 -16.62
CA PRO A 288 20.79 -12.93 -15.34
C PRO A 288 21.29 -14.31 -14.89
N ALA A 289 22.40 -14.33 -14.14
CA ALA A 289 23.10 -15.57 -13.77
C ALA A 289 22.21 -16.57 -13.02
N TRP A 290 21.27 -16.11 -12.21
CA TRP A 290 20.33 -16.97 -11.47
C TRP A 290 19.26 -17.61 -12.36
N ALA A 291 18.98 -17.04 -13.53
CA ALA A 291 18.01 -17.55 -14.49
C ALA A 291 18.65 -18.49 -15.54
N GLN A 292 19.96 -18.76 -15.43
CA GLN A 292 20.64 -19.74 -16.26
C GLN A 292 20.45 -21.12 -15.64
N PHE A 293 20.04 -22.11 -16.44
CA PHE A 293 20.05 -23.50 -15.99
C PHE A 293 21.47 -23.86 -15.55
N LYS A 294 21.62 -24.39 -14.34
CA LYS A 294 22.88 -25.01 -13.92
C LYS A 294 23.22 -26.09 -14.95
N LYS A 295 24.37 -25.95 -15.59
CA LYS A 295 24.90 -26.95 -16.52
C LYS A 295 25.23 -28.24 -15.80
#